data_AF-A0A4U5MZC8-F1
#
_entry.id   AF-A0A4U5MZC8-F1
#
_cell.length_a   1.000
_cell.length_b   1.000
_cell.length_c   1.000
_cell.angle_alpha   90.00
_cell.angle_beta   90.00
_cell.angle_gamma   90.00
#
_symmetry.space_group_name_H-M   'P 1'
#
loop_
_entity.id
_entity.type
_entity.pdbx_description
1 polymer ?
#
loop_
_entity_poly.entity_id
_entity_poly.type
_entity_poly.pdbx_seq_one_letter_code
_entity_poly.pdbx_strand_id
1 'polypeptide(L)'
;MDSRRLPPKSSRTTSSNDGGPLHHNQKRLAPSVDNRSPSPTPKASDALPLPLYLTNAIFFTLFFSVAYYLLHRWREKIRDSTPLHVVTFPEIAAIVSLMASFIYLLGFFGIDFVQSFITRPSHDAWDLEDTDNPNYLINEDHRLVTCPPPANVPPISILPNPEPIITPLASVEDEEIVKSVTEGALPSYSLESKLGDCKRAAVIRREALQRTTGKSLEGLPIQGFDYDSILGQCCEMPVGYIQIPVGIAGPLLLNGMEYMVPMATTEGCLVASTNRGCKAMYASGGATSVVLADGMTRAPVVRFETAKRASELKLFLEDPDNFDTLSIVFNRSSRFGRLQGIKCSMAGKNLYMRFKCSTGDAMGMNMVSKGVQNVLDFLQNDFHDMEVIGISGNFCSDKKPAAVNWIEGRGKSVVCEAIIREEIVKKVLKTSVASLVELNMLKNLAGSAVAGALGGFNAHASNIVSAIFIATGQDPAQNIESSHCITMMEAVNNGKDLHISVTMPSIEVGTVGGGTQLASQSACLNLLGVKGASKESPGSNSRLLATIVAGSVLAGELSLMAAIAQGQLVKSHMKYNRSSKDISKAAS
;
A
#
# COMPACT_ATOMS: atom_id res chain seq x y z
N MET A 1 19.21 -39.15 -70.93
CA MET A 1 18.97 -38.16 -71.98
C MET A 1 17.52 -38.24 -72.34
N ASP A 2 16.74 -37.19 -72.08
CA ASP A 2 15.38 -36.99 -72.59
C ASP A 2 14.34 -38.11 -72.36
N SER A 3 13.08 -37.71 -72.61
CA SER A 3 12.04 -38.56 -73.20
C SER A 3 11.16 -39.46 -72.30
N ARG A 4 9.86 -39.11 -72.38
CA ARG A 4 8.65 -39.99 -72.49
C ARG A 4 8.09 -40.55 -71.17
N ARG A 5 6.79 -40.83 -70.98
CA ARG A 5 5.50 -40.63 -71.69
C ARG A 5 4.39 -41.11 -70.72
N LEU A 6 3.26 -40.39 -70.68
CA LEU A 6 1.83 -40.81 -70.58
C LEU A 6 1.27 -41.71 -69.41
N PRO A 7 -0.01 -41.50 -69.01
CA PRO A 7 -0.81 -42.22 -67.98
C PRO A 7 -1.77 -43.29 -68.62
N PRO A 8 -2.97 -43.76 -68.14
CA PRO A 8 -3.76 -43.67 -66.85
C PRO A 8 -4.57 -44.99 -66.43
N LYS A 9 -5.56 -44.87 -65.50
CA LYS A 9 -6.85 -45.65 -65.27
C LYS A 9 -6.84 -47.09 -64.66
N SER A 10 -7.53 -47.36 -63.52
CA SER A 10 -8.95 -47.78 -63.22
C SER A 10 -9.35 -49.17 -63.79
N SER A 11 -10.06 -50.14 -63.17
CA SER A 11 -11.15 -50.21 -62.16
C SER A 11 -11.62 -51.68 -61.95
N ARG A 12 -12.42 -51.95 -60.88
CA ARG A 12 -13.47 -53.01 -60.73
C ARG A 12 -13.00 -54.48 -60.56
N THR A 13 -13.68 -55.43 -59.87
CA THR A 13 -15.12 -55.77 -59.63
C THR A 13 -15.16 -56.91 -58.55
N THR A 14 -16.08 -56.95 -57.56
CA THR A 14 -17.30 -57.84 -57.41
C THR A 14 -17.11 -59.31 -57.82
N SER A 15 -17.62 -60.39 -57.22
CA SER A 15 -18.81 -60.78 -56.41
C SER A 15 -18.55 -62.25 -55.93
N SER A 16 -19.27 -62.98 -55.06
CA SER A 16 -20.71 -63.30 -55.01
C SER A 16 -21.03 -64.33 -53.89
N ASN A 17 -22.28 -64.28 -53.37
CA ASN A 17 -23.20 -65.34 -52.88
C ASN A 17 -22.86 -66.18 -51.61
N ASP A 18 -23.81 -66.64 -50.75
CA ASP A 18 -25.26 -66.87 -50.88
C ASP A 18 -25.98 -67.03 -49.50
N GLY A 19 -27.32 -66.83 -49.45
CA GLY A 19 -28.28 -67.58 -48.59
C GLY A 19 -28.73 -67.08 -47.18
N GLY A 20 -30.02 -66.73 -47.00
CA GLY A 20 -30.72 -66.51 -45.70
C GLY A 20 -31.25 -67.82 -45.05
N PRO A 21 -32.22 -67.85 -44.07
CA PRO A 21 -33.25 -66.83 -43.72
C PRO A 21 -33.71 -66.71 -42.20
N LEU A 22 -34.75 -65.87 -41.92
CA LEU A 22 -35.71 -65.82 -40.76
C LEU A 22 -35.21 -65.29 -39.37
N HIS A 23 -35.98 -64.66 -38.45
CA HIS A 23 -37.14 -63.76 -38.37
C HIS A 23 -37.28 -63.29 -36.87
N HIS A 24 -37.77 -62.05 -36.63
CA HIS A 24 -38.54 -61.52 -35.48
C HIS A 24 -37.97 -61.17 -34.06
N ASN A 25 -38.29 -59.91 -33.67
CA ASN A 25 -38.90 -59.41 -32.41
C ASN A 25 -38.09 -58.73 -31.26
N GLN A 26 -38.42 -57.45 -31.07
CA GLN A 26 -38.79 -56.72 -29.83
C GLN A 26 -37.82 -56.45 -28.65
N LYS A 27 -37.75 -55.13 -28.33
CA LYS A 27 -37.77 -54.45 -27.02
C LYS A 27 -36.56 -54.52 -26.06
N ARG A 28 -36.17 -53.30 -25.63
CA ARG A 28 -35.61 -52.85 -24.33
C ARG A 28 -34.49 -53.68 -23.68
N LEU A 29 -33.33 -53.05 -23.46
CA LEU A 29 -32.69 -52.83 -22.15
C LEU A 29 -31.33 -52.11 -22.34
N ALA A 30 -30.94 -51.34 -21.34
CA ALA A 30 -29.85 -50.36 -21.32
C ALA A 30 -28.44 -50.93 -21.61
N PRO A 31 -27.49 -50.15 -22.17
CA PRO A 31 -26.10 -50.56 -22.24
C PRO A 31 -25.30 -50.06 -21.02
N SER A 32 -24.69 -51.04 -20.37
CA SER A 32 -23.57 -50.96 -19.42
C SER A 32 -22.36 -50.22 -20.01
N VAL A 33 -21.75 -49.34 -19.22
CA VAL A 33 -20.50 -48.64 -19.55
C VAL A 33 -19.30 -49.56 -19.27
N ASP A 34 -18.52 -49.81 -20.32
CA ASP A 34 -17.24 -50.51 -20.29
C ASP A 34 -16.16 -49.66 -19.57
N ASN A 35 -15.50 -50.29 -18.59
CA ASN A 35 -14.29 -49.78 -17.94
C ASN A 35 -13.09 -49.88 -18.91
N ARG A 36 -12.64 -48.73 -19.44
CA ARG A 36 -11.26 -48.56 -19.93
C ARG A 36 -10.47 -47.72 -18.94
N SER A 37 -9.49 -48.35 -18.29
CA SER A 37 -8.46 -47.69 -17.46
C SER A 37 -7.57 -46.78 -18.32
N PRO A 38 -7.27 -45.55 -17.88
CA PRO A 38 -6.25 -44.73 -18.53
C PRO A 38 -4.85 -45.20 -18.10
N SER A 39 -3.95 -45.32 -19.07
CA SER A 39 -2.51 -45.55 -18.88
C SER A 39 -1.86 -44.45 -18.03
N PRO A 40 -0.88 -44.77 -17.16
CA PRO A 40 -0.30 -43.80 -16.25
C PRO A 40 0.58 -42.77 -16.98
N THR A 41 0.44 -41.50 -16.59
CA THR A 41 1.34 -40.40 -16.97
C THR A 41 2.73 -40.62 -16.37
N PRO A 42 3.82 -40.37 -17.13
CA PRO A 42 5.18 -40.59 -16.65
C PRO A 42 5.50 -39.63 -15.51
N LYS A 43 6.08 -40.15 -14.42
CA LYS A 43 6.52 -39.36 -13.26
C LYS A 43 8.01 -39.08 -13.38
N ALA A 44 8.47 -37.94 -12.87
CA ALA A 44 9.91 -37.58 -12.83
C ALA A 44 10.80 -38.60 -12.09
N SER A 45 10.18 -39.55 -11.36
CA SER A 45 10.83 -40.71 -10.75
C SER A 45 11.45 -41.69 -11.75
N ASP A 46 11.05 -41.66 -13.02
CA ASP A 46 11.47 -42.64 -14.03
C ASP A 46 12.80 -42.28 -14.72
N ALA A 47 13.41 -41.14 -14.34
CA ALA A 47 14.60 -40.59 -14.99
C ALA A 47 15.94 -41.01 -14.35
N LEU A 48 15.95 -41.64 -13.16
CA LEU A 48 17.19 -41.96 -12.43
C LEU A 48 17.18 -43.40 -11.89
N PRO A 49 18.29 -44.17 -12.03
CA PRO A 49 18.34 -45.59 -11.67
C PRO A 49 18.47 -45.87 -10.16
N LEU A 50 18.23 -44.87 -9.30
CA LEU A 50 18.42 -44.95 -7.84
C LEU A 50 17.14 -44.60 -7.08
N PRO A 51 16.88 -45.21 -5.90
CA PRO A 51 15.73 -44.87 -5.06
C PRO A 51 15.71 -43.37 -4.70
N LEU A 52 14.55 -42.72 -4.87
CA LEU A 52 14.39 -41.27 -4.70
C LEU A 52 14.90 -40.70 -3.37
N TYR A 53 14.70 -41.42 -2.26
CA TYR A 53 15.20 -40.97 -0.95
C TYR A 53 16.73 -40.91 -0.90
N LEU A 54 17.40 -41.83 -1.60
CA LEU A 54 18.86 -41.91 -1.67
C LEU A 54 19.40 -40.80 -2.57
N THR A 55 18.77 -40.58 -3.72
CA THR A 55 19.10 -39.48 -4.64
C THR A 55 18.93 -38.12 -3.96
N ASN A 56 17.84 -37.92 -3.23
CA ASN A 56 17.62 -36.69 -2.45
C ASN A 56 18.65 -36.49 -1.34
N ALA A 57 18.98 -37.55 -0.59
CA ALA A 57 20.02 -37.48 0.44
C ALA A 57 21.38 -37.09 -0.17
N ILE A 58 21.73 -37.66 -1.32
CA ILE A 58 22.98 -37.33 -2.04
C ILE A 58 22.99 -35.87 -2.48
N PHE A 59 21.92 -35.38 -3.13
CA PHE A 59 21.91 -33.99 -3.62
C PHE A 59 21.79 -32.96 -2.49
N PHE A 60 21.10 -33.27 -1.39
CA PHE A 60 21.10 -32.42 -0.21
C PHE A 60 22.48 -32.32 0.45
N THR A 61 23.13 -33.46 0.65
CA THR A 61 24.47 -33.49 1.26
C THR A 61 25.50 -32.84 0.35
N LEU A 62 25.42 -33.06 -0.96
CA LEU A 62 26.26 -32.39 -1.96
C LEU A 62 26.03 -30.87 -1.95
N PHE A 63 24.78 -30.41 -1.95
CA PHE A 63 24.45 -28.98 -1.94
C PHE A 63 25.05 -28.28 -0.72
N PHE A 64 24.79 -28.80 0.48
CA PHE A 64 25.26 -28.16 1.71
C PHE A 64 26.78 -28.26 1.90
N SER A 65 27.40 -29.39 1.53
CA SER A 65 28.86 -29.54 1.64
C SER A 65 29.62 -28.64 0.67
N VAL A 66 29.13 -28.51 -0.57
CA VAL A 66 29.74 -27.66 -1.60
C VAL A 66 29.48 -26.18 -1.32
N ALA A 67 28.28 -25.81 -0.84
CA ALA A 67 27.99 -24.45 -0.39
C ALA A 67 28.90 -24.05 0.78
N TYR A 68 29.07 -24.94 1.76
CA TYR A 68 29.97 -24.70 2.90
C TYR A 68 31.43 -24.52 2.44
N TYR A 69 31.91 -25.37 1.52
CA TYR A 69 33.23 -25.24 0.93
C TYR A 69 33.42 -23.88 0.23
N LEU A 70 32.48 -23.46 -0.62
CA LEU A 70 32.56 -22.18 -1.34
C LEU A 70 32.55 -20.98 -0.39
N LEU A 71 31.70 -21.00 0.64
CA LEU A 71 31.66 -19.96 1.67
C LEU A 71 33.00 -19.86 2.44
N HIS A 72 33.62 -21.00 2.75
CA HIS A 72 34.93 -21.03 3.40
C HIS A 72 36.03 -20.44 2.50
N ARG A 73 36.03 -20.80 1.21
CA ARG A 73 37.03 -20.30 0.24
C ARG A 73 36.85 -18.82 -0.06
N TRP A 74 35.62 -18.33 -0.16
CA TRP A 74 35.34 -16.91 -0.31
C TRP A 74 35.76 -16.11 0.92
N ARG A 75 35.55 -16.65 2.12
CA ARG A 75 36.06 -16.05 3.37
C ARG A 75 37.58 -15.95 3.38
N GLU A 76 38.30 -16.99 2.94
CA GLU A 76 39.77 -16.96 2.80
C GLU A 76 40.21 -15.89 1.79
N LYS A 77 39.57 -15.81 0.62
CA LYS A 77 39.90 -14.80 -0.40
C LYS A 77 39.66 -13.36 0.08
N ILE A 78 38.59 -13.13 0.84
CA ILE A 78 38.32 -11.83 1.46
C ILE A 78 39.42 -11.48 2.47
N ARG A 79 39.89 -12.45 3.26
CA ARG A 79 40.97 -12.25 4.24
C ARG A 79 42.31 -11.96 3.57
N ASP A 80 42.60 -12.63 2.46
CA ASP A 80 43.88 -12.53 1.75
C ASP A 80 43.82 -11.50 0.59
N SER A 81 42.77 -10.67 0.53
CA SER A 81 42.55 -9.62 -0.49
C SER A 81 42.63 -10.11 -1.95
N THR A 82 42.32 -11.38 -2.18
CA THR A 82 42.30 -11.96 -3.52
C THR A 82 40.94 -11.66 -4.18
N PRO A 83 40.89 -11.13 -5.42
CA PRO A 83 39.63 -10.82 -6.07
C PRO A 83 38.73 -12.06 -6.25
N LEU A 84 37.46 -11.95 -5.86
CA LEU A 84 36.50 -13.07 -5.87
C LEU A 84 36.22 -13.63 -7.28
N HIS A 85 36.46 -12.84 -8.33
CA HIS A 85 36.30 -13.27 -9.73
C HIS A 85 37.45 -14.19 -10.21
N VAL A 86 38.54 -14.32 -9.46
CA VAL A 86 39.64 -15.24 -9.78
C VAL A 86 39.28 -16.60 -9.20
N VAL A 87 38.76 -17.51 -10.02
CA VAL A 87 38.24 -18.82 -9.59
C VAL A 87 39.22 -19.93 -9.93
N THR A 88 39.58 -20.75 -8.95
CA THR A 88 40.44 -21.92 -9.12
C THR A 88 39.65 -23.11 -9.65
N PHE A 89 40.33 -24.09 -10.27
CA PHE A 89 39.67 -25.29 -10.81
C PHE A 89 38.75 -26.03 -9.79
N PRO A 90 39.14 -26.22 -8.51
CA PRO A 90 38.25 -26.79 -7.51
C PRO A 90 37.00 -25.94 -7.22
N GLU A 91 37.12 -24.62 -7.27
CA GLU A 91 35.99 -23.71 -7.06
C GLU A 91 35.04 -23.69 -8.26
N ILE A 92 35.56 -23.82 -9.49
CA ILE A 92 34.73 -23.99 -10.69
C ILE A 92 33.93 -25.30 -10.58
N ALA A 93 34.59 -26.41 -10.22
CA ALA A 93 33.91 -27.70 -10.02
C ALA A 93 32.86 -27.64 -8.91
N ALA A 94 33.14 -26.94 -7.81
CA ALA A 94 32.20 -26.69 -6.74
C ALA A 94 31.00 -25.84 -7.20
N ILE A 95 31.23 -24.74 -7.94
CA ILE A 95 30.13 -23.91 -8.47
C ILE A 95 29.23 -24.72 -9.40
N VAL A 96 29.80 -25.51 -10.32
CA VAL A 96 29.03 -26.38 -11.22
C VAL A 96 28.23 -27.43 -10.44
N SER A 97 28.84 -28.05 -9.41
CA SER A 97 28.17 -29.03 -8.56
C SER A 97 27.06 -28.41 -7.72
N LEU A 98 27.25 -27.17 -7.25
CA LEU A 98 26.23 -26.41 -6.52
C LEU A 98 25.05 -26.06 -7.45
N MET A 99 25.33 -25.61 -8.68
CA MET A 99 24.28 -25.34 -9.66
C MET A 99 23.50 -26.60 -10.04
N ALA A 100 24.19 -27.71 -10.28
CA ALA A 100 23.54 -28.98 -10.62
C ALA A 100 22.66 -29.51 -9.47
N SER A 101 23.15 -29.45 -8.23
CA SER A 101 22.37 -29.85 -7.05
C SER A 101 21.21 -28.91 -6.76
N PHE A 102 21.39 -27.60 -6.98
CA PHE A 102 20.32 -26.62 -6.85
C PHE A 102 19.21 -26.81 -7.89
N ILE A 103 19.56 -27.05 -9.16
CA ILE A 103 18.59 -27.33 -10.22
C ILE A 103 17.81 -28.61 -9.91
N TYR A 104 18.49 -29.66 -9.42
CA TYR A 104 17.83 -30.89 -8.98
C TYR A 104 16.85 -30.64 -7.83
N LEU A 105 17.27 -29.94 -6.78
CA LEU A 105 16.42 -29.63 -5.62
C LEU A 105 15.24 -28.72 -6.02
N LEU A 106 15.44 -27.75 -6.90
CA LEU A 106 14.39 -26.88 -7.42
C LEU A 106 13.41 -27.66 -8.31
N GLY A 107 13.90 -28.59 -9.13
CA GLY A 107 13.03 -29.47 -9.94
C GLY A 107 12.21 -30.45 -9.10
N PHE A 108 12.79 -30.96 -8.00
CA PHE A 108 12.12 -31.93 -7.13
C PHE A 108 11.13 -31.28 -6.14
N PHE A 109 11.50 -30.16 -5.50
CA PHE A 109 10.63 -29.44 -4.55
C PHE A 109 9.76 -28.36 -5.22
N GLY A 110 10.14 -27.87 -6.40
CA GLY A 110 9.45 -26.79 -7.08
C GLY A 110 8.23 -27.22 -7.90
N ILE A 111 8.05 -28.51 -8.20
CA ILE A 111 6.86 -28.97 -8.95
C ILE A 111 5.59 -28.83 -8.10
N ASP A 112 5.64 -29.14 -6.80
CA ASP A 112 4.50 -28.92 -5.89
C ASP A 112 4.24 -27.41 -5.69
N PHE A 113 5.28 -26.59 -5.69
CA PHE A 113 5.16 -25.13 -5.58
C PHE A 113 4.52 -24.54 -6.85
N VAL A 114 4.94 -24.95 -8.05
CA VAL A 114 4.42 -24.42 -9.33
C VAL A 114 3.00 -24.90 -9.62
N GLN A 115 2.62 -26.14 -9.26
CA GLN A 115 1.23 -26.61 -9.38
C GLN A 115 0.25 -25.82 -8.51
N SER A 116 0.69 -25.32 -7.36
CA SER A 116 -0.12 -24.47 -6.47
C SER A 116 -0.38 -23.06 -7.04
N PHE A 117 0.45 -22.59 -7.98
CA PHE A 117 0.28 -21.30 -8.67
C PHE A 117 -0.56 -21.41 -9.95
N ILE A 118 -0.51 -22.55 -10.65
CA ILE A 118 -1.27 -22.76 -11.91
C ILE A 118 -2.78 -22.99 -11.64
N THR A 119 -3.16 -23.38 -10.43
CA THR A 119 -4.57 -23.64 -10.06
C THR A 119 -5.37 -22.41 -9.60
N ARG A 120 -4.84 -21.19 -9.77
CA ARG A 120 -5.62 -19.95 -9.58
C ARG A 120 -5.86 -19.27 -10.94
N PRO A 121 -7.05 -19.38 -11.54
CA PRO A 121 -7.37 -18.58 -12.70
C PRO A 121 -7.87 -17.20 -12.27
N SER A 122 -7.28 -16.16 -12.85
CA SER A 122 -7.77 -14.78 -12.85
C SER A 122 -8.23 -14.39 -14.25
N HIS A 123 -9.46 -13.84 -14.31
CA HIS A 123 -10.00 -12.83 -15.24
C HIS A 123 -9.93 -13.00 -16.77
N ASP A 124 -11.12 -13.06 -17.39
CA ASP A 124 -11.57 -12.27 -18.56
C ASP A 124 -13.10 -12.44 -18.65
N ALA A 125 -13.90 -11.38 -18.49
CA ALA A 125 -14.38 -10.44 -19.51
C ALA A 125 -15.84 -10.76 -19.91
N TRP A 126 -16.61 -9.68 -20.00
CA TRP A 126 -18.06 -9.55 -20.16
C TRP A 126 -18.63 -10.33 -21.35
N ASP A 127 -19.75 -11.03 -21.13
CA ASP A 127 -20.88 -11.04 -22.05
C ASP A 127 -22.17 -11.48 -21.33
N LEU A 128 -23.26 -10.79 -21.68
CA LEU A 128 -24.63 -11.01 -21.22
C LEU A 128 -25.20 -12.29 -21.85
N GLU A 129 -25.88 -13.13 -21.06
CA GLU A 129 -27.21 -13.67 -21.39
C GLU A 129 -27.79 -14.50 -20.22
N ASP A 130 -29.08 -14.30 -19.98
CA ASP A 130 -29.93 -15.01 -19.02
C ASP A 130 -29.93 -16.53 -19.24
N THR A 131 -30.00 -17.33 -18.16
CA THR A 131 -31.07 -18.32 -17.89
C THR A 131 -30.76 -19.26 -16.71
N ASP A 132 -31.83 -19.60 -16.00
CA ASP A 132 -31.93 -20.55 -14.89
C ASP A 132 -31.30 -21.93 -15.11
N ASN A 133 -30.49 -22.42 -14.16
CA ASN A 133 -30.67 -23.75 -13.55
C ASN A 133 -29.66 -24.03 -12.41
N PRO A 134 -30.09 -24.58 -11.25
CA PRO A 134 -29.21 -25.05 -10.20
C PRO A 134 -28.94 -26.54 -10.39
N ASN A 135 -27.67 -26.95 -10.53
CA ASN A 135 -27.17 -28.28 -10.16
C ASN A 135 -25.68 -28.40 -10.51
N TYR A 136 -24.79 -28.30 -9.53
CA TYR A 136 -23.49 -28.95 -9.63
C TYR A 136 -23.10 -29.63 -8.32
N LEU A 137 -22.68 -30.88 -8.51
CA LEU A 137 -22.38 -31.92 -7.53
C LEU A 137 -21.17 -31.58 -6.66
N ILE A 138 -21.36 -31.79 -5.36
CA ILE A 138 -20.29 -31.96 -4.36
C ILE A 138 -19.82 -33.42 -4.45
N ASN A 139 -18.52 -33.63 -4.65
CA ASN A 139 -17.85 -34.89 -4.32
C ASN A 139 -16.63 -34.54 -3.45
N GLU A 140 -16.86 -34.45 -2.15
CA GLU A 140 -15.82 -34.55 -1.12
C GLU A 140 -15.84 -35.95 -0.54
N ASP A 141 -14.69 -36.60 -0.54
CA ASP A 141 -14.42 -37.80 0.24
C ASP A 141 -13.18 -37.51 1.08
N HIS A 142 -13.35 -37.24 2.38
CA HIS A 142 -12.49 -37.76 3.45
C HIS A 142 -13.03 -37.41 4.86
N ARG A 143 -13.80 -38.38 5.39
CA ARG A 143 -13.80 -38.92 6.76
C ARG A 143 -13.44 -37.96 7.92
N LEU A 144 -14.47 -37.56 8.67
CA LEU A 144 -14.35 -37.16 10.07
C LEU A 144 -15.19 -38.07 10.98
N VAL A 145 -14.48 -38.56 11.99
CA VAL A 145 -14.87 -39.09 13.31
C VAL A 145 -16.34 -38.92 13.71
N THR A 146 -16.95 -40.03 14.11
CA THR A 146 -18.32 -40.14 14.64
C THR A 146 -18.47 -39.51 16.03
N CYS A 147 -19.40 -38.57 16.16
CA CYS A 147 -20.06 -38.19 17.43
C CYS A 147 -21.59 -38.33 17.26
N PRO A 148 -22.34 -38.66 18.33
CA PRO A 148 -23.78 -38.98 18.26
C PRO A 148 -24.64 -37.74 17.96
N PRO A 149 -25.85 -37.91 17.41
CA PRO A 149 -26.68 -36.79 16.95
C PRO A 149 -27.24 -35.98 18.14
N PRO A 150 -27.26 -34.64 18.08
CA PRO A 150 -28.12 -33.85 18.94
C PRO A 150 -29.58 -33.94 18.47
N ALA A 151 -30.49 -34.03 19.43
CA ALA A 151 -31.93 -34.14 19.24
C ALA A 151 -32.53 -32.94 18.48
N ASN A 152 -33.57 -33.23 17.68
CA ASN A 152 -34.55 -32.32 17.05
C ASN A 152 -34.26 -30.81 17.15
N VAL A 153 -33.65 -30.26 16.09
CA VAL A 153 -33.66 -28.82 15.83
C VAL A 153 -35.05 -28.47 15.24
N PRO A 154 -35.82 -27.54 15.84
CA PRO A 154 -37.06 -27.08 15.23
C PRO A 154 -36.76 -26.37 13.89
N PRO A 155 -37.69 -26.38 12.92
CA PRO A 155 -37.43 -25.79 11.60
C PRO A 155 -37.01 -24.33 11.75
N ILE A 156 -35.92 -23.98 11.06
CA ILE A 156 -35.42 -22.61 10.92
C ILE A 156 -36.59 -21.76 10.42
N SER A 157 -37.05 -20.84 11.26
CA SER A 157 -37.94 -19.77 10.84
C SER A 157 -37.26 -19.03 9.70
N ILE A 158 -37.88 -19.06 8.51
CA ILE A 158 -37.53 -18.15 7.42
C ILE A 158 -37.59 -16.75 8.03
N LEU A 159 -36.44 -16.09 8.15
CA LEU A 159 -36.39 -14.69 8.56
C LEU A 159 -37.32 -13.93 7.61
N PRO A 160 -38.25 -13.09 8.12
CA PRO A 160 -39.06 -12.26 7.25
C PRO A 160 -38.13 -11.45 6.34
N ASN A 161 -38.52 -11.28 5.07
CA ASN A 161 -37.88 -10.31 4.19
C ASN A 161 -37.73 -8.99 4.97
N PRO A 162 -36.56 -8.35 4.97
CA PRO A 162 -36.40 -7.09 5.69
C PRO A 162 -37.50 -6.14 5.20
N GLU A 163 -38.22 -5.55 6.17
CA GLU A 163 -39.23 -4.54 5.86
C GLU A 163 -38.62 -3.50 4.91
N PRO A 164 -39.37 -3.03 3.91
CA PRO A 164 -38.85 -2.03 2.99
C PRO A 164 -38.39 -0.83 3.83
N ILE A 165 -37.13 -0.45 3.64
CA ILE A 165 -36.48 0.69 4.31
C ILE A 165 -37.06 1.97 3.70
N ILE A 166 -38.36 2.18 3.90
CA ILE A 166 -39.05 3.40 3.50
C ILE A 166 -39.17 4.19 4.78
N THR A 167 -38.23 5.11 4.99
CA THR A 167 -38.42 6.15 6.00
C THR A 167 -39.25 7.22 5.32
N PRO A 168 -40.52 7.45 5.70
CA PRO A 168 -41.31 8.50 5.09
C PRO A 168 -40.63 9.84 5.37
N LEU A 169 -40.27 10.57 4.31
CA LEU A 169 -39.71 11.90 4.43
C LEU A 169 -40.79 12.87 4.91
N ALA A 170 -40.38 13.90 5.66
CA ALA A 170 -41.30 14.84 6.28
C ALA A 170 -42.02 15.75 5.26
N SER A 171 -41.54 15.85 4.02
CA SER A 171 -42.12 16.69 2.98
C SER A 171 -42.45 15.91 1.71
N VAL A 172 -43.60 16.21 1.10
CA VAL A 172 -44.04 15.63 -0.18
C VAL A 172 -43.08 16.00 -1.31
N GLU A 173 -42.52 17.20 -1.25
CA GLU A 173 -41.53 17.68 -2.22
C GLU A 173 -40.26 16.81 -2.18
N ASP A 174 -39.75 16.46 -1.00
CA ASP A 174 -38.56 15.60 -0.89
C ASP A 174 -38.84 14.19 -1.41
N GLU A 175 -40.04 13.66 -1.21
CA GLU A 175 -40.46 12.36 -1.78
C GLU A 175 -40.45 12.38 -3.32
N GLU A 176 -40.98 13.44 -3.94
CA GLU A 176 -40.94 13.61 -5.40
C GLU A 176 -39.51 13.75 -5.94
N ILE A 177 -38.66 14.48 -5.22
CA ILE A 177 -37.25 14.65 -5.60
C ILE A 177 -36.52 13.30 -5.47
N VAL A 178 -36.70 12.56 -4.37
CA VAL A 178 -36.12 11.23 -4.19
C VAL A 178 -36.55 10.28 -5.30
N LYS A 179 -37.84 10.27 -5.65
CA LYS A 179 -38.37 9.50 -6.77
C LYS A 179 -37.68 9.89 -8.09
N SER A 180 -37.57 11.18 -8.37
CA SER A 180 -36.91 11.70 -9.57
C SER A 180 -35.43 11.33 -9.65
N VAL A 181 -34.72 11.28 -8.51
CA VAL A 181 -33.32 10.82 -8.44
C VAL A 181 -33.23 9.31 -8.67
N THR A 182 -34.13 8.54 -8.06
CA THR A 182 -34.18 7.07 -8.17
C THR A 182 -34.49 6.62 -9.61
N GLU A 183 -35.38 7.34 -10.30
CA GLU A 183 -35.73 7.10 -11.71
C GLU A 183 -34.68 7.64 -12.70
N GLY A 184 -33.64 8.34 -12.21
CA GLY A 184 -32.57 8.90 -13.04
C GLY A 184 -32.93 10.20 -13.78
N ALA A 185 -34.14 10.74 -13.59
CA ALA A 185 -34.56 12.02 -14.17
C ALA A 185 -33.79 13.22 -13.60
N LEU A 186 -33.39 13.13 -12.33
CA LEU A 186 -32.58 14.14 -11.66
C LEU A 186 -31.19 13.60 -11.28
N PRO A 187 -30.09 14.11 -11.85
CA PRO A 187 -28.75 13.66 -11.49
C PRO A 187 -28.39 14.01 -10.04
N SER A 188 -27.99 13.01 -9.25
CA SER A 188 -27.69 13.15 -7.82
C SER A 188 -26.58 14.16 -7.49
N TYR A 189 -25.58 14.30 -8.36
CA TYR A 189 -24.48 15.27 -8.18
C TYR A 189 -24.92 16.73 -8.30
N SER A 190 -26.12 17.00 -8.83
CA SER A 190 -26.63 18.36 -9.03
C SER A 190 -27.49 18.89 -7.88
N LEU A 191 -27.78 18.05 -6.88
CA LEU A 191 -28.74 18.35 -5.80
C LEU A 191 -28.35 19.60 -5.00
N GLU A 192 -27.08 19.77 -4.65
CA GLU A 192 -26.60 20.96 -3.92
C GLU A 192 -26.93 22.25 -4.69
N SER A 193 -26.65 22.26 -6.00
CA SER A 193 -26.90 23.42 -6.86
C SER A 193 -28.39 23.72 -7.09
N LYS A 194 -29.24 22.70 -7.14
CA LYS A 194 -30.68 22.87 -7.41
C LYS A 194 -31.48 23.21 -6.17
N LEU A 195 -31.12 22.63 -5.02
CA LEU A 195 -31.85 22.81 -3.78
C LEU A 195 -31.37 24.03 -2.99
N GLY A 196 -30.12 24.47 -3.19
CA GLY A 196 -29.52 25.56 -2.44
C GLY A 196 -29.30 25.23 -0.95
N ASP A 197 -29.47 23.97 -0.56
CA ASP A 197 -29.27 23.46 0.80
C ASP A 197 -28.47 22.16 0.72
N CYS A 198 -27.19 22.22 1.10
CA CYS A 198 -26.27 21.10 1.02
C CYS A 198 -26.65 19.95 1.96
N LYS A 199 -27.26 20.26 3.11
CA LYS A 199 -27.68 19.25 4.08
C LYS A 199 -28.92 18.51 3.56
N ARG A 200 -29.91 19.24 3.04
CA ARG A 200 -31.09 18.67 2.39
C ARG A 200 -30.69 17.80 1.20
N ALA A 201 -29.74 18.27 0.39
CA ALA A 201 -29.18 17.49 -0.72
C ALA A 201 -28.58 16.15 -0.26
N ALA A 202 -27.79 16.15 0.82
CA ALA A 202 -27.21 14.93 1.38
C ALA A 202 -28.28 13.96 1.93
N VAL A 203 -29.34 14.48 2.56
CA VAL A 203 -30.48 13.68 3.07
C VAL A 203 -31.23 13.02 1.91
N ILE A 204 -31.62 13.78 0.89
CA ILE A 204 -32.32 13.27 -0.30
C ILE A 204 -31.48 12.23 -1.01
N ARG A 205 -30.18 12.50 -1.21
CA ARG A 205 -29.25 11.56 -1.84
C ARG A 205 -29.15 10.24 -1.06
N ARG A 206 -29.01 10.33 0.26
CA ARG A 206 -28.97 9.18 1.14
C ARG A 206 -30.24 8.34 1.01
N GLU A 207 -31.41 8.97 1.03
CA GLU A 207 -32.68 8.25 0.92
C GLU A 207 -32.87 7.60 -0.45
N ALA A 208 -32.57 8.33 -1.53
CA ALA A 208 -32.59 7.76 -2.89
C ALA A 208 -31.64 6.56 -3.03
N LEU A 209 -30.46 6.62 -2.41
CA LEU A 209 -29.49 5.51 -2.41
C LEU A 209 -30.01 4.29 -1.62
N GLN A 210 -30.64 4.50 -0.46
CA GLN A 210 -31.26 3.41 0.31
C GLN A 210 -32.38 2.71 -0.48
N ARG A 211 -33.25 3.49 -1.15
CA ARG A 211 -34.34 2.94 -1.97
C ARG A 211 -33.84 2.21 -3.21
N THR A 212 -32.84 2.77 -3.89
CA THR A 212 -32.25 2.16 -5.10
C THR A 212 -31.54 0.84 -4.78
N THR A 213 -30.85 0.78 -3.64
CA THR A 213 -30.04 -0.41 -3.26
C THR A 213 -30.79 -1.42 -2.41
N GLY A 214 -31.90 -1.02 -1.77
CA GLY A 214 -32.57 -1.82 -0.74
C GLY A 214 -31.70 -2.07 0.50
N LYS A 215 -30.65 -1.25 0.73
CA LYS A 215 -29.72 -1.38 1.86
C LYS A 215 -29.78 -0.15 2.76
N SER A 216 -29.79 -0.37 4.07
CA SER A 216 -29.87 0.71 5.06
C SER A 216 -28.50 1.36 5.28
N LEU A 217 -28.51 2.69 5.43
CA LEU A 217 -27.36 3.48 5.89
C LEU A 217 -27.52 3.91 7.35
N GLU A 218 -28.45 3.32 8.09
CA GLU A 218 -28.59 3.49 9.54
C GLU A 218 -27.24 3.29 10.24
N GLY A 219 -26.93 4.18 11.18
CA GLY A 219 -25.63 4.22 11.86
C GLY A 219 -24.59 5.15 11.21
N LEU A 220 -24.72 5.51 9.93
CA LEU A 220 -23.95 6.61 9.34
C LEU A 220 -24.60 7.95 9.72
N PRO A 221 -23.96 8.82 10.52
CA PRO A 221 -24.57 10.09 10.91
C PRO A 221 -24.79 11.04 9.72
N ILE A 222 -25.89 11.79 9.78
CA ILE A 222 -26.23 12.86 8.82
C ILE A 222 -26.32 14.24 9.50
N GLN A 223 -26.67 14.28 10.79
CA GLN A 223 -26.84 15.52 11.55
C GLN A 223 -25.52 15.97 12.19
N GLY A 224 -25.40 17.26 12.51
CA GLY A 224 -24.25 17.81 13.24
C GLY A 224 -22.98 18.03 12.40
N PHE A 225 -23.10 18.01 11.08
CA PHE A 225 -22.01 18.31 10.14
C PHE A 225 -22.36 19.53 9.29
N ASP A 226 -21.37 20.40 9.07
CA ASP A 226 -21.48 21.58 8.21
C ASP A 226 -21.20 21.19 6.76
N TYR A 227 -22.25 20.87 5.99
CA TYR A 227 -22.14 20.44 4.60
C TYR A 227 -21.73 21.56 3.64
N ASP A 228 -21.97 22.83 4.01
CA ASP A 228 -21.53 23.96 3.19
C ASP A 228 -20.00 24.07 3.18
N SER A 229 -19.35 23.70 4.29
CA SER A 229 -17.88 23.72 4.40
C SER A 229 -17.15 22.73 3.48
N ILE A 230 -17.82 21.68 2.99
CA ILE A 230 -17.20 20.67 2.10
C ILE A 230 -17.49 20.90 0.62
N LEU A 231 -18.52 21.71 0.29
CA LEU A 231 -18.98 21.90 -1.08
C LEU A 231 -17.87 22.51 -1.95
N GLY A 232 -17.53 21.81 -3.04
CA GLY A 232 -16.52 22.24 -4.01
C GLY A 232 -15.09 22.27 -3.46
N GLN A 233 -14.85 21.67 -2.29
CA GLN A 233 -13.53 21.70 -1.63
C GLN A 233 -13.04 20.35 -1.14
N CYS A 234 -13.90 19.58 -0.45
CA CYS A 234 -13.45 18.39 0.31
C CYS A 234 -14.07 17.07 -0.17
N CYS A 235 -15.36 17.06 -0.54
CA CYS A 235 -16.05 15.82 -0.89
C CYS A 235 -17.26 16.14 -1.79
N GLU A 236 -17.42 15.34 -2.84
CA GLU A 236 -18.59 15.36 -3.72
C GLU A 236 -19.63 14.32 -3.26
N MET A 237 -20.91 14.58 -3.57
CA MET A 237 -22.01 13.64 -3.34
C MET A 237 -22.11 13.07 -1.90
N PRO A 238 -22.06 13.90 -0.84
CA PRO A 238 -22.13 13.42 0.54
C PRO A 238 -23.45 12.70 0.86
N VAL A 239 -23.38 11.62 1.65
CA VAL A 239 -24.54 10.87 2.21
C VAL A 239 -24.50 10.77 3.74
N GLY A 240 -23.54 11.45 4.35
CA GLY A 240 -23.21 11.39 5.77
C GLY A 240 -21.71 11.58 5.98
N TYR A 241 -21.23 11.26 7.17
CA TYR A 241 -19.81 11.35 7.53
C TYR A 241 -19.42 10.23 8.50
N ILE A 242 -18.14 9.85 8.52
CA ILE A 242 -17.62 8.81 9.41
C ILE A 242 -17.05 9.46 10.68
N GLN A 243 -17.43 8.92 11.85
CA GLN A 243 -16.86 9.32 13.13
C GLN A 243 -15.64 8.44 13.47
N ILE A 244 -14.49 9.08 13.69
CA ILE A 244 -13.25 8.39 14.11
C ILE A 244 -12.87 8.91 15.50
N PRO A 245 -12.64 8.03 16.50
CA PRO A 245 -12.23 8.45 17.83
C PRO A 245 -10.91 9.21 17.81
N VAL A 246 -10.84 10.33 18.54
CA VAL A 246 -9.62 11.13 18.71
C VAL A 246 -9.12 10.98 20.14
N GLY A 247 -7.92 10.41 20.30
CA GLY A 247 -7.19 10.36 21.56
C GLY A 247 -6.05 11.37 21.60
N ILE A 248 -5.50 11.62 22.79
CA ILE A 248 -4.36 12.52 22.99
C ILE A 248 -3.15 11.76 23.53
N ALA A 249 -1.99 11.96 22.93
CA ALA A 249 -0.69 11.49 23.45
C ALA A 249 0.19 12.70 23.84
N GLY A 250 0.74 12.70 25.05
CA GLY A 250 1.62 13.77 25.50
C GLY A 250 1.72 13.93 27.03
N PRO A 251 2.50 14.92 27.50
CA PRO A 251 3.18 15.93 26.68
C PRO A 251 4.37 15.35 25.89
N LEU A 252 4.46 15.71 24.61
CA LEU A 252 5.67 15.52 23.79
C LEU A 252 6.55 16.77 23.98
N LEU A 253 7.65 16.62 24.72
CA LEU A 253 8.66 17.68 24.87
C LEU A 253 9.62 17.64 23.69
N LEU A 254 9.54 18.64 22.82
CA LEU A 254 10.24 18.73 21.54
C LEU A 254 10.79 20.13 21.33
N ASN A 255 12.11 20.25 21.12
CA ASN A 255 12.80 21.55 20.97
C ASN A 255 12.49 22.53 22.12
N GLY A 256 12.37 22.01 23.36
CA GLY A 256 12.05 22.81 24.55
C GLY A 256 10.58 23.19 24.72
N MET A 257 9.69 22.79 23.81
CA MET A 257 8.25 23.08 23.86
C MET A 257 7.43 21.81 24.07
N GLU A 258 6.29 21.92 24.75
CA GLU A 258 5.40 20.79 25.02
C GLU A 258 4.21 20.78 24.07
N TYR A 259 3.89 19.60 23.52
CA TYR A 259 2.75 19.41 22.63
C TYR A 259 1.85 18.26 23.11
N MET A 260 0.53 18.48 23.04
CA MET A 260 -0.48 17.44 23.25
C MET A 260 -0.96 16.97 21.88
N VAL A 261 -0.53 15.78 21.46
CA VAL A 261 -0.68 15.30 20.08
C VAL A 261 -2.04 14.63 19.89
N PRO A 262 -2.94 15.18 19.04
CA PRO A 262 -4.18 14.53 18.71
C PRO A 262 -3.96 13.38 17.71
N MET A 263 -4.59 12.24 17.97
CA MET A 263 -4.47 11.01 17.18
C MET A 263 -5.85 10.42 16.93
N ALA A 264 -6.30 10.44 15.67
CA ALA A 264 -7.57 9.86 15.25
C ALA A 264 -7.34 8.41 14.80
N THR A 265 -7.87 7.43 15.53
CA THR A 265 -7.63 6.02 15.23
C THR A 265 -8.71 5.11 15.78
N THR A 266 -8.91 3.97 15.13
CA THR A 266 -9.68 2.83 15.64
C THR A 266 -8.79 1.69 16.11
N GLU A 267 -7.46 1.80 15.92
CA GLU A 267 -6.50 0.84 16.44
C GLU A 267 -6.29 1.08 17.94
N GLY A 268 -6.79 0.16 18.77
CA GLY A 268 -6.51 0.21 20.20
C GLY A 268 -5.01 -0.02 20.48
N CYS A 269 -4.58 0.31 21.71
CA CYS A 269 -3.17 0.49 22.10
C CYS A 269 -2.42 1.65 21.43
N LEU A 270 -2.77 2.12 20.23
CA LEU A 270 -1.91 3.06 19.49
C LEU A 270 -1.62 4.35 20.27
N VAL A 271 -2.66 5.05 20.74
CA VAL A 271 -2.53 6.30 21.51
C VAL A 271 -1.80 6.05 22.82
N ALA A 272 -2.14 4.98 23.54
CA ALA A 272 -1.53 4.62 24.82
C ALA A 272 -0.03 4.28 24.68
N SER A 273 0.33 3.55 23.60
CA SER A 273 1.71 3.21 23.27
C SER A 273 2.52 4.46 22.95
N THR A 274 1.98 5.34 22.10
CA THR A 274 2.63 6.62 21.75
C THR A 274 2.82 7.49 22.99
N ASN A 275 1.80 7.57 23.86
CA ASN A 275 1.87 8.29 25.13
C ASN A 275 2.96 7.76 26.08
N ARG A 276 3.16 6.44 26.13
CA ARG A 276 4.27 5.82 26.87
C ARG A 276 5.63 6.24 26.30
N GLY A 277 5.74 6.34 24.99
CA GLY A 277 6.92 6.87 24.30
C GLY A 277 7.21 8.32 24.69
N CYS A 278 6.19 9.20 24.60
CA CYS A 278 6.29 10.60 25.02
C CYS A 278 6.77 10.71 26.48
N LYS A 279 6.21 9.89 27.38
CA LYS A 279 6.63 9.83 28.78
C LYS A 279 8.10 9.45 28.97
N ALA A 280 8.61 8.50 28.18
CA ALA A 280 10.02 8.09 28.27
C ALA A 280 10.97 9.19 27.77
N MET A 281 10.61 9.85 26.67
CA MET A 281 11.36 10.99 26.12
C MET A 281 11.34 12.18 27.09
N TYR A 282 10.16 12.56 27.58
CA TYR A 282 9.98 13.65 28.54
C TYR A 282 10.83 13.45 29.79
N ALA A 283 10.75 12.25 30.38
CA ALA A 283 11.54 11.91 31.57
C ALA A 283 13.06 11.93 31.30
N SER A 284 13.50 11.91 30.04
CA SER A 284 14.91 11.96 29.65
C SER A 284 15.38 13.32 29.13
N GLY A 285 14.55 14.37 29.24
CA GLY A 285 14.90 15.73 28.81
C GLY A 285 14.29 16.15 27.47
N GLY A 286 13.45 15.30 26.87
CA GLY A 286 12.77 15.59 25.61
C GLY A 286 13.55 15.16 24.38
N ALA A 287 13.10 15.62 23.23
CA ALA A 287 13.70 15.36 21.92
C ALA A 287 14.09 16.66 21.22
N THR A 288 15.04 16.54 20.29
CA THR A 288 15.47 17.61 19.39
C THR A 288 15.13 17.23 17.95
N SER A 289 14.63 18.18 17.17
CA SER A 289 14.27 17.96 15.78
C SER A 289 14.65 19.12 14.88
N VAL A 290 15.09 18.77 13.67
CA VAL A 290 15.58 19.70 12.64
C VAL A 290 14.89 19.40 11.31
N VAL A 291 14.38 20.44 10.66
CA VAL A 291 13.89 20.37 9.28
C VAL A 291 15.06 20.58 8.33
N LEU A 292 15.39 19.56 7.55
CA LEU A 292 16.52 19.56 6.60
C LEU A 292 16.16 20.15 5.23
N ALA A 293 14.90 19.97 4.81
CA ALA A 293 14.40 20.49 3.54
C ALA A 293 12.89 20.74 3.60
N ASP A 294 12.40 21.71 2.82
CA ASP A 294 10.97 22.03 2.68
C ASP A 294 10.70 22.37 1.20
N GLY A 295 10.10 21.43 0.47
CA GLY A 295 9.76 21.62 -0.94
C GLY A 295 8.84 20.52 -1.47
N MET A 296 7.63 20.91 -1.88
CA MET A 296 6.68 20.05 -2.57
C MET A 296 7.09 19.88 -4.04
N THR A 297 6.70 18.75 -4.64
CA THR A 297 7.12 18.41 -6.00
C THR A 297 5.96 18.11 -6.94
N ARG A 298 6.15 18.46 -8.22
CA ARG A 298 5.33 18.02 -9.35
C ARG A 298 6.25 17.68 -10.50
N ALA A 299 5.95 16.60 -11.22
CA ALA A 299 6.77 16.17 -12.34
C ALA A 299 5.93 15.87 -13.57
N PRO A 300 5.80 16.81 -14.52
CA PRO A 300 5.24 16.52 -15.82
C PRO A 300 6.12 15.55 -16.61
N VAL A 301 5.49 14.87 -17.55
CA VAL A 301 6.15 14.10 -18.60
C VAL A 301 5.84 14.73 -19.94
N VAL A 302 6.89 14.96 -20.71
CA VAL A 302 6.82 15.49 -22.07
C VAL A 302 7.56 14.56 -23.03
N ARG A 303 7.24 14.65 -24.32
CA ARG A 303 7.80 13.82 -25.37
C ARG A 303 8.24 14.67 -26.56
N PHE A 304 9.31 14.22 -27.20
CA PHE A 304 9.79 14.73 -28.47
C PHE A 304 9.90 13.62 -29.51
N GLU A 305 10.18 13.97 -30.77
CA GLU A 305 10.43 12.99 -31.84
C GLU A 305 11.70 12.16 -31.58
N THR A 306 12.74 12.78 -31.01
CA THR A 306 14.05 12.16 -30.80
C THR A 306 14.57 12.38 -29.38
N ALA A 307 15.41 11.45 -28.90
CA ALA A 307 16.10 11.59 -27.62
C ALA A 307 17.04 12.80 -27.60
N LYS A 308 17.68 13.14 -28.73
CA LYS A 308 18.52 14.34 -28.85
C LYS A 308 17.72 15.60 -28.53
N ARG A 309 16.54 15.76 -29.14
CA ARG A 309 15.70 16.92 -28.91
C ARG A 309 15.18 17.02 -27.48
N ALA A 310 14.78 15.89 -26.89
CA ALA A 310 14.45 15.84 -25.47
C ALA A 310 15.64 16.22 -24.55
N SER A 311 16.87 15.89 -24.94
CA SER A 311 18.08 16.28 -24.20
C SER A 311 18.38 17.77 -24.29
N GLU A 312 18.03 18.43 -25.39
CA GLU A 312 18.16 19.88 -25.52
C GLU A 312 17.27 20.60 -24.49
N LEU A 313 16.02 20.15 -24.31
CA LEU A 313 15.16 20.68 -23.25
C LEU A 313 15.71 20.38 -21.84
N LYS A 314 16.22 19.17 -21.60
CA LYS A 314 16.85 18.82 -20.32
C LYS A 314 18.00 19.78 -19.98
N LEU A 315 18.91 20.00 -20.93
CA LEU A 315 20.06 20.87 -20.74
C LEU A 315 19.61 22.32 -20.51
N PHE A 316 18.62 22.79 -21.26
CA PHE A 316 18.04 24.12 -21.06
C PHE A 316 17.47 24.31 -19.64
N LEU A 317 16.74 23.32 -19.11
CA LEU A 317 16.11 23.39 -17.78
C LEU A 317 17.08 23.27 -16.61
N GLU A 318 18.21 22.60 -16.83
CA GLU A 318 19.25 22.40 -15.81
C GLU A 318 20.39 23.41 -15.90
N ASP A 319 20.38 24.29 -16.91
CA ASP A 319 21.31 25.40 -17.04
C ASP A 319 21.00 26.49 -15.98
N PRO A 320 21.94 26.82 -15.08
CA PRO A 320 21.77 27.86 -14.09
C PRO A 320 21.38 29.23 -14.68
N ASP A 321 21.84 29.55 -15.90
CA ASP A 321 21.58 30.85 -16.55
C ASP A 321 20.09 31.01 -16.93
N ASN A 322 19.36 29.89 -17.10
CA ASN A 322 17.93 29.91 -17.42
C ASN A 322 17.03 29.86 -16.18
N PHE A 323 17.57 29.51 -15.01
CA PHE A 323 16.78 29.25 -13.81
C PHE A 323 15.98 30.47 -13.35
N ASP A 324 16.56 31.67 -13.41
CA ASP A 324 15.88 32.89 -12.97
C ASP A 324 14.63 33.19 -13.82
N THR A 325 14.72 33.00 -15.14
CA THR A 325 13.58 33.15 -16.06
C THR A 325 12.50 32.13 -15.75
N LEU A 326 12.86 30.85 -15.61
CA LEU A 326 11.93 29.77 -15.27
C LEU A 326 11.26 30.00 -13.91
N SER A 327 12.02 30.48 -12.93
CA SER A 327 11.54 30.83 -11.58
C SER A 327 10.54 31.98 -11.65
N ILE A 328 10.82 33.05 -12.41
CA ILE A 328 9.87 34.16 -12.60
C ILE A 328 8.56 33.66 -13.19
N VAL A 329 8.62 32.85 -14.24
CA VAL A 329 7.42 32.29 -14.90
C VAL A 329 6.62 31.42 -13.93
N PHE A 330 7.28 30.51 -13.23
CA PHE A 330 6.65 29.63 -12.23
C PHE A 330 5.97 30.43 -11.11
N ASN A 331 6.70 31.40 -10.54
CA ASN A 331 6.30 32.12 -9.33
C ASN A 331 5.14 33.09 -9.57
N ARG A 332 4.83 33.45 -10.83
CA ARG A 332 3.64 34.26 -11.18
C ARG A 332 2.33 33.61 -10.77
N SER A 333 2.29 32.28 -10.64
CA SER A 333 1.09 31.53 -10.25
C SER A 333 0.68 31.73 -8.79
N SER A 334 1.59 32.16 -7.90
CA SER A 334 1.33 32.23 -6.46
C SER A 334 2.31 33.13 -5.71
N ARG A 335 1.79 33.88 -4.73
CA ARG A 335 2.63 34.65 -3.80
C ARG A 335 3.48 33.78 -2.87
N PHE A 336 3.13 32.51 -2.67
CA PHE A 336 3.84 31.58 -1.79
C PHE A 336 4.67 30.54 -2.54
N GLY A 337 4.31 30.26 -3.80
CA GLY A 337 5.03 29.30 -4.65
C GLY A 337 6.37 29.88 -5.04
N ARG A 338 7.47 29.32 -4.54
CA ARG A 338 8.83 29.66 -4.99
C ARG A 338 9.54 28.44 -5.53
N LEU A 339 9.83 28.45 -6.82
CA LEU A 339 10.63 27.41 -7.47
C LEU A 339 12.01 27.33 -6.81
N GLN A 340 12.42 26.12 -6.44
CA GLN A 340 13.72 25.83 -5.81
C GLN A 340 14.66 25.10 -6.76
N GLY A 341 14.12 24.37 -7.74
CA GLY A 341 14.92 23.58 -8.66
C GLY A 341 14.06 22.71 -9.57
N ILE A 342 14.64 22.26 -10.68
CA ILE A 342 14.03 21.31 -11.61
C ILE A 342 15.03 20.18 -11.83
N LYS A 343 14.66 18.95 -11.47
CA LYS A 343 15.49 17.78 -11.69
C LYS A 343 14.92 16.95 -12.83
N CYS A 344 15.66 16.79 -13.92
CA CYS A 344 15.17 16.11 -15.09
C CYS A 344 15.71 14.68 -15.20
N SER A 345 14.83 13.73 -15.55
CA SER A 345 15.19 12.35 -15.90
C SER A 345 14.66 12.00 -17.28
N MET A 346 15.44 11.27 -18.08
CA MET A 346 15.08 10.91 -19.44
C MET A 346 14.84 9.40 -19.58
N ALA A 347 13.84 9.03 -20.37
CA ALA A 347 13.63 7.67 -20.84
C ALA A 347 13.38 7.68 -22.35
N GLY A 348 14.44 7.43 -23.13
CA GLY A 348 14.42 7.57 -24.58
C GLY A 348 14.09 9.01 -25.00
N LYS A 349 12.99 9.18 -25.73
CA LYS A 349 12.49 10.49 -26.22
C LYS A 349 11.50 11.18 -25.26
N ASN A 350 11.30 10.62 -24.06
CA ASN A 350 10.44 11.21 -23.03
C ASN A 350 11.31 11.87 -21.93
N LEU A 351 10.87 13.01 -21.43
CA LEU A 351 11.52 13.78 -20.37
C LEU A 351 10.56 13.94 -19.18
N TYR A 352 11.04 13.61 -17.98
CA TYR A 352 10.35 13.73 -16.71
C TYR A 352 11.00 14.85 -15.90
N MET A 353 10.28 15.94 -15.65
CA MET A 353 10.86 17.18 -15.11
C MET A 353 10.36 17.39 -13.70
N ARG A 354 11.10 17.01 -12.67
CA ARG A 354 10.67 17.12 -11.26
C ARG A 354 10.93 18.53 -10.73
N PHE A 355 9.90 19.38 -10.77
CA PHE A 355 9.91 20.70 -10.16
C PHE A 355 9.80 20.57 -8.65
N LYS A 356 10.64 21.30 -7.91
CA LYS A 356 10.60 21.42 -6.45
C LYS A 356 10.31 22.87 -6.08
N CYS A 357 9.38 23.09 -5.15
CA CYS A 357 8.86 24.42 -4.84
C CYS A 357 8.48 24.54 -3.36
N SER A 358 8.75 25.68 -2.72
CA SER A 358 8.18 26.01 -1.41
C SER A 358 6.72 26.47 -1.56
N THR A 359 5.87 26.18 -0.58
CA THR A 359 4.42 26.34 -0.71
C THR A 359 3.78 27.11 0.45
N GLY A 360 4.60 27.82 1.24
CA GLY A 360 4.17 28.43 2.50
C GLY A 360 3.62 27.35 3.45
N ASP A 361 2.50 27.65 4.09
CA ASP A 361 1.85 26.72 5.05
C ASP A 361 0.86 25.74 4.40
N ALA A 362 0.66 25.82 3.09
CA ALA A 362 -0.12 24.82 2.36
C ALA A 362 0.76 23.60 2.07
N MET A 363 0.15 22.41 2.03
CA MET A 363 0.81 21.22 1.47
C MET A 363 1.19 21.47 0.00
N GLY A 364 0.33 22.19 -0.74
CA GLY A 364 0.73 22.97 -1.90
C GLY A 364 0.60 22.29 -3.27
N MET A 365 0.01 21.10 -3.35
CA MET A 365 -0.09 20.36 -4.61
C MET A 365 -0.76 21.11 -5.76
N ASN A 366 -1.85 21.82 -5.49
CA ASN A 366 -2.53 22.65 -6.51
C ASN A 366 -1.68 23.86 -6.91
N MET A 367 -0.92 24.42 -5.96
CA MET A 367 -0.03 25.56 -6.19
C MET A 367 1.12 25.17 -7.10
N VAL A 368 1.79 24.04 -6.82
CA VAL A 368 2.89 23.55 -7.64
C VAL A 368 2.41 23.17 -9.04
N SER A 369 1.27 22.50 -9.17
CA SER A 369 0.72 22.14 -10.49
C SER A 369 0.44 23.38 -11.37
N LYS A 370 -0.10 24.47 -10.80
CA LYS A 370 -0.31 25.73 -11.55
C LYS A 370 1.01 26.37 -11.98
N GLY A 371 2.01 26.41 -11.10
CA GLY A 371 3.33 26.93 -11.43
C GLY A 371 4.01 26.13 -12.55
N VAL A 372 3.91 24.80 -12.50
CA VAL A 372 4.41 23.93 -13.57
C VAL A 372 3.70 24.20 -14.89
N GLN A 373 2.37 24.33 -14.88
CA GLN A 373 1.61 24.61 -16.11
C GLN A 373 2.10 25.89 -16.78
N ASN A 374 2.30 26.97 -16.02
CA ASN A 374 2.84 28.22 -16.55
C ASN A 374 4.21 28.03 -17.22
N VAL A 375 5.09 27.20 -16.63
CA VAL A 375 6.40 26.93 -17.21
C VAL A 375 6.26 26.09 -18.49
N LEU A 376 5.37 25.10 -18.52
CA LEU A 376 5.11 24.33 -19.74
C LEU A 376 4.59 25.22 -20.87
N ASP A 377 3.65 26.11 -20.59
CA ASP A 377 3.11 27.06 -21.57
C ASP A 377 4.18 28.03 -22.07
N PHE A 378 5.10 28.45 -21.21
CA PHE A 378 6.25 29.27 -21.59
C PHE A 378 7.24 28.52 -22.51
N LEU A 379 7.54 27.26 -22.17
CA LEU A 379 8.47 26.42 -22.93
C LEU A 379 7.96 26.12 -24.34
N GLN A 380 6.63 26.09 -24.56
CA GLN A 380 6.03 25.88 -25.88
C GLN A 380 6.44 26.94 -26.92
N ASN A 381 6.92 28.11 -26.51
CA ASN A 381 7.41 29.13 -27.45
C ASN A 381 8.70 28.70 -28.17
N ASP A 382 9.64 28.10 -27.45
CA ASP A 382 10.95 27.68 -27.99
C ASP A 382 11.00 26.18 -28.34
N PHE A 383 10.13 25.40 -27.71
CA PHE A 383 9.98 23.95 -27.89
C PHE A 383 8.56 23.63 -28.38
N HIS A 384 8.14 24.23 -29.50
CA HIS A 384 6.82 24.02 -30.11
C HIS A 384 6.55 22.56 -30.55
N ASP A 385 7.61 21.77 -30.68
CA ASP A 385 7.60 20.33 -30.96
C ASP A 385 7.44 19.46 -29.70
N MET A 386 7.33 20.08 -28.51
CA MET A 386 7.13 19.40 -27.24
C MET A 386 5.67 18.94 -27.07
N GLU A 387 5.46 17.62 -27.02
CA GLU A 387 4.18 17.03 -26.67
C GLU A 387 4.07 16.89 -25.14
N VAL A 388 3.13 17.60 -24.51
CA VAL A 388 2.85 17.44 -23.07
C VAL A 388 1.95 16.23 -22.86
N ILE A 389 2.54 15.11 -22.42
CA ILE A 389 1.80 13.86 -22.18
C ILE A 389 0.96 13.95 -20.90
N GLY A 390 1.47 14.63 -19.88
CA GLY A 390 0.69 14.90 -18.67
C GLY A 390 1.45 15.70 -17.62
N ILE A 391 0.71 16.46 -16.82
CA ILE A 391 1.26 17.29 -15.73
C ILE A 391 1.86 16.46 -14.58
N SER A 392 1.51 15.17 -14.52
CA SER A 392 1.98 14.21 -13.52
C SER A 392 2.42 12.92 -14.19
N GLY A 393 3.69 12.83 -14.56
CA GLY A 393 4.36 11.64 -15.10
C GLY A 393 4.88 10.67 -14.04
N ASN A 394 4.30 10.68 -12.84
CA ASN A 394 4.68 9.85 -11.69
C ASN A 394 6.12 10.02 -11.16
N PHE A 395 6.94 10.93 -11.69
CA PHE A 395 8.31 11.18 -11.20
C PHE A 395 8.39 12.17 -10.01
N CYS A 396 7.29 12.86 -9.68
CA CYS A 396 7.18 13.52 -8.37
C CYS A 396 7.04 12.49 -7.26
N SER A 397 6.44 11.35 -7.61
CA SER A 397 5.77 10.33 -6.83
C SER A 397 4.84 10.90 -5.76
N ASP A 398 3.54 10.77 -6.02
CA ASP A 398 2.49 11.21 -5.11
C ASP A 398 1.52 10.06 -4.88
N LYS A 399 1.36 9.63 -3.63
CA LYS A 399 0.55 8.47 -3.21
C LYS A 399 1.08 7.14 -3.77
N LYS A 400 2.40 7.04 -4.04
CA LYS A 400 3.07 5.82 -4.53
C LYS A 400 4.46 5.67 -3.89
N PRO A 401 4.83 4.48 -3.41
CA PRO A 401 6.16 4.26 -2.86
C PRO A 401 7.21 4.45 -3.97
N ALA A 402 8.20 5.31 -3.72
CA ALA A 402 9.21 5.64 -4.74
C ALA A 402 10.54 6.09 -4.14
N ALA A 403 11.63 5.55 -4.72
CA ALA A 403 12.99 5.82 -4.29
C ALA A 403 13.38 7.28 -4.44
N VAL A 404 12.82 7.99 -5.44
CA VAL A 404 13.08 9.42 -5.63
C VAL A 404 12.64 10.25 -4.43
N ASN A 405 11.55 9.87 -3.74
CA ASN A 405 11.11 10.57 -2.53
C ASN A 405 11.95 10.21 -1.31
N TRP A 406 12.45 8.97 -1.26
CA TRP A 406 13.39 8.54 -0.23
C TRP A 406 14.74 9.28 -0.32
N ILE A 407 15.26 9.43 -1.54
CA ILE A 407 16.61 9.97 -1.80
C ILE A 407 16.60 11.51 -1.87
N GLU A 408 15.66 12.09 -2.63
CA GLU A 408 15.65 13.54 -2.89
C GLU A 408 14.73 14.32 -1.95
N GLY A 409 13.95 13.62 -1.13
CA GLY A 409 12.89 14.17 -0.30
C GLY A 409 11.68 14.70 -1.07
N ARG A 410 10.59 14.97 -0.35
CA ARG A 410 9.34 15.56 -0.87
C ARG A 410 8.52 16.16 0.26
N GLY A 411 8.05 17.41 0.15
CA GLY A 411 7.44 18.08 1.29
C GLY A 411 8.52 18.45 2.32
N LYS A 412 8.38 18.05 3.58
CA LYS A 412 9.35 18.31 4.64
C LYS A 412 10.23 17.10 4.93
N SER A 413 11.55 17.29 4.88
CA SER A 413 12.53 16.34 5.37
C SER A 413 12.89 16.69 6.81
N VAL A 414 12.71 15.75 7.74
CA VAL A 414 12.88 15.99 9.18
C VAL A 414 13.72 14.89 9.80
N VAL A 415 14.65 15.28 10.67
CA VAL A 415 15.32 14.37 11.61
C VAL A 415 14.85 14.72 13.01
N CYS A 416 14.60 13.71 13.84
CA CYS A 416 14.25 13.87 15.24
C CYS A 416 15.01 12.84 16.07
N GLU A 417 15.58 13.27 17.20
CA GLU A 417 16.40 12.42 18.07
C GLU A 417 16.15 12.67 19.55
N ALA A 418 16.46 11.66 20.37
CA ALA A 418 16.45 11.75 21.82
C ALA A 418 17.49 10.82 22.44
N ILE A 419 17.96 11.18 23.64
CA ILE A 419 18.74 10.28 24.51
C ILE A 419 17.81 9.81 25.63
N ILE A 420 17.63 8.50 25.75
CA ILE A 420 16.78 7.88 26.76
C ILE A 420 17.66 7.23 27.81
N ARG A 421 17.53 7.72 29.06
CA ARG A 421 18.40 7.29 30.16
C ARG A 421 18.14 5.85 30.58
N GLU A 422 19.16 5.12 31.02
CA GLU A 422 19.11 3.70 31.38
C GLU A 422 17.92 3.35 32.30
N GLU A 423 17.74 4.15 33.35
CA GLU A 423 16.70 3.99 34.36
C GLU A 423 15.30 4.15 33.76
N ILE A 424 15.14 4.99 32.72
CA ILE A 424 13.88 5.18 32.02
C ILE A 424 13.62 4.01 31.07
N VAL A 425 14.64 3.52 30.38
CA VAL A 425 14.54 2.30 29.57
C VAL A 425 14.08 1.12 30.44
N LYS A 426 14.65 0.95 31.63
CA LYS A 426 14.24 -0.12 32.57
C LYS A 426 12.88 0.13 33.23
N LYS A 427 12.60 1.36 33.69
CA LYS A 427 11.41 1.66 34.51
C LYS A 427 10.17 1.91 33.67
N VAL A 428 10.29 2.63 32.55
CA VAL A 428 9.14 3.01 31.70
C VAL A 428 9.02 2.04 30.54
N LEU A 429 10.12 1.80 29.82
CA LEU A 429 10.11 0.94 28.64
C LEU A 429 10.20 -0.54 28.99
N LYS A 430 10.63 -0.90 30.21
CA LYS A 430 10.67 -2.27 30.75
C LYS A 430 11.61 -3.22 29.98
N THR A 431 12.62 -2.67 29.32
CA THR A 431 13.59 -3.43 28.50
C THR A 431 15.03 -3.01 28.84
N SER A 432 16.01 -3.42 28.03
CA SER A 432 17.41 -2.98 28.10
C SER A 432 17.83 -2.25 26.81
N VAL A 433 18.87 -1.41 26.90
CA VAL A 433 19.45 -0.71 25.74
C VAL A 433 19.97 -1.70 24.71
N ALA A 434 20.73 -2.72 25.15
CA ALA A 434 21.29 -3.74 24.28
C ALA A 434 20.20 -4.46 23.46
N SER A 435 19.09 -4.85 24.10
CA SER A 435 17.96 -5.50 23.41
C SER A 435 17.29 -4.60 22.38
N LEU A 436 17.20 -3.29 22.64
CA LEU A 436 16.62 -2.34 21.70
C LEU A 436 17.50 -2.13 20.47
N VAL A 437 18.82 -1.96 20.70
CA VAL A 437 19.80 -1.80 19.61
C VAL A 437 19.84 -3.05 18.74
N GLU A 438 19.93 -4.24 19.34
CA GLU A 438 19.92 -5.51 18.61
C GLU A 438 18.62 -5.69 17.82
N LEU A 439 17.46 -5.45 18.44
CA LEU A 439 16.18 -5.55 17.75
C LEU A 439 16.06 -4.54 16.60
N ASN A 440 16.56 -3.32 16.74
CA ASN A 440 16.56 -2.33 15.66
C ASN A 440 17.38 -2.82 14.46
N MET A 441 18.59 -3.31 14.74
CA MET A 441 19.46 -3.89 13.71
C MET A 441 18.79 -5.06 12.98
N LEU A 442 18.20 -6.00 13.73
CA LEU A 442 17.61 -7.21 13.14
C LEU A 442 16.25 -6.96 12.47
N LYS A 443 15.40 -6.10 13.04
CA LYS A 443 14.03 -5.86 12.55
C LYS A 443 13.97 -4.73 11.54
N ASN A 444 14.37 -3.52 11.95
CA ASN A 444 14.17 -2.31 11.16
C ASN A 444 15.17 -2.18 10.02
N LEU A 445 16.39 -2.73 10.19
CA LEU A 445 17.42 -2.69 9.15
C LEU A 445 17.48 -4.02 8.37
N ALA A 446 17.98 -5.09 8.98
CA ALA A 446 18.18 -6.37 8.29
C ALA A 446 16.86 -6.97 7.79
N GLY A 447 15.82 -6.98 8.61
CA GLY A 447 14.49 -7.47 8.23
C GLY A 447 13.89 -6.69 7.06
N SER A 448 13.93 -5.36 7.12
CA SER A 448 13.48 -4.49 6.02
C SER A 448 14.32 -4.68 4.75
N ALA A 449 15.63 -4.88 4.87
CA ALA A 449 16.50 -5.16 3.72
C ALA A 449 16.16 -6.51 3.06
N VAL A 450 15.95 -7.56 3.86
CA VAL A 450 15.52 -8.88 3.36
C VAL A 450 14.16 -8.79 2.68
N ALA A 451 13.25 -7.95 3.19
CA ALA A 451 11.94 -7.72 2.59
C ALA A 451 11.96 -6.84 1.32
N GLY A 452 13.11 -6.26 0.95
CA GLY A 452 13.19 -5.29 -0.14
C GLY A 452 12.36 -4.02 0.13
N ALA A 453 12.23 -3.62 1.39
CA ALA A 453 11.40 -2.48 1.77
C ALA A 453 11.98 -1.16 1.23
N LEU A 454 11.11 -0.33 0.65
CA LEU A 454 11.46 0.99 0.14
C LEU A 454 11.07 2.07 1.15
N GLY A 455 12.06 2.70 1.78
CA GLY A 455 11.85 3.73 2.81
C GLY A 455 11.22 3.24 4.11
N GLY A 456 10.99 1.94 4.25
CA GLY A 456 10.34 1.30 5.41
C GLY A 456 11.32 0.71 6.42
N PHE A 457 12.31 1.48 6.88
CA PHE A 457 13.32 1.03 7.85
C PHE A 457 12.91 1.39 9.29
N ASN A 458 11.67 1.10 9.66
CA ASN A 458 11.02 1.50 10.91
C ASN A 458 10.05 0.41 11.41
N ALA A 459 9.44 0.62 12.59
CA ALA A 459 8.49 -0.30 13.17
C ALA A 459 7.04 -0.03 12.74
N HIS A 460 6.55 1.19 12.92
CA HIS A 460 5.17 1.57 12.63
C HIS A 460 4.98 3.07 12.40
N ALA A 461 5.92 3.75 11.74
CA ALA A 461 5.79 5.19 11.45
C ALA A 461 4.45 5.54 10.79
N SER A 462 3.99 4.68 9.88
CA SER A 462 2.69 4.76 9.20
C SER A 462 1.49 4.88 10.16
N ASN A 463 1.48 4.16 11.29
CA ASN A 463 0.37 4.23 12.24
C ASN A 463 0.26 5.62 12.87
N ILE A 464 1.40 6.20 13.26
CA ILE A 464 1.47 7.50 13.90
C ILE A 464 1.12 8.61 12.90
N VAL A 465 1.71 8.56 11.70
CA VAL A 465 1.45 9.52 10.62
C VAL A 465 -0.03 9.52 10.27
N SER A 466 -0.62 8.35 10.00
CA SER A 466 -2.05 8.23 9.68
C SER A 466 -2.95 8.81 10.76
N ALA A 467 -2.67 8.50 12.03
CA ALA A 467 -3.51 8.96 13.14
C ALA A 467 -3.48 10.49 13.30
N ILE A 468 -2.31 11.10 13.14
CA ILE A 468 -2.18 12.56 13.17
C ILE A 468 -2.79 13.19 11.91
N PHE A 469 -2.59 12.59 10.74
CA PHE A 469 -3.08 13.10 9.46
C PHE A 469 -4.61 13.21 9.46
N ILE A 470 -5.31 12.15 9.88
CA ILE A 470 -6.76 12.14 9.99
C ILE A 470 -7.24 13.18 11.03
N ALA A 471 -6.57 13.26 12.19
CA ALA A 471 -6.94 14.21 13.24
C ALA A 471 -6.76 15.66 12.80
N THR A 472 -5.76 15.96 11.97
CA THR A 472 -5.36 17.33 11.61
C THR A 472 -5.75 17.73 10.18
N GLY A 473 -6.55 16.91 9.48
CA GLY A 473 -7.10 17.23 8.16
C GLY A 473 -6.10 17.21 7.02
N GLN A 474 -5.05 16.41 7.16
CA GLN A 474 -4.10 16.11 6.09
C GLN A 474 -4.70 15.07 5.13
N ASP A 475 -4.03 14.82 4.00
CA ASP A 475 -4.44 13.79 3.04
C ASP A 475 -3.93 12.40 3.49
N PRO A 476 -4.80 11.48 3.96
CA PRO A 476 -4.34 10.20 4.49
C PRO A 476 -3.69 9.30 3.43
N ALA A 477 -3.95 9.52 2.14
CA ALA A 477 -3.32 8.75 1.08
C ALA A 477 -1.82 9.09 0.93
N GLN A 478 -1.40 10.28 1.39
CA GLN A 478 0.02 10.68 1.41
C GLN A 478 0.81 9.98 2.52
N ASN A 479 0.15 9.22 3.41
CA ASN A 479 0.85 8.36 4.36
C ASN A 479 1.83 7.39 3.67
N ILE A 480 1.57 7.01 2.41
CA ILE A 480 2.45 6.12 1.64
C ILE A 480 3.90 6.62 1.62
N GLU A 481 4.12 7.92 1.38
CA GLU A 481 5.45 8.52 1.36
C GLU A 481 5.80 9.29 2.64
N SER A 482 4.81 9.89 3.30
CA SER A 482 5.00 10.57 4.59
C SER A 482 5.46 9.63 5.70
N SER A 483 5.23 8.32 5.57
CA SER A 483 5.69 7.31 6.50
C SER A 483 7.06 6.72 6.17
N HIS A 484 7.70 7.16 5.08
CA HIS A 484 9.10 6.85 4.84
C HIS A 484 9.93 7.30 6.04
N CYS A 485 10.58 6.35 6.70
CA CYS A 485 11.27 6.56 7.94
C CYS A 485 12.37 5.51 8.11
N ILE A 486 13.57 5.97 8.50
CA ILE A 486 14.61 5.11 9.08
C ILE A 486 14.76 5.42 10.56
N THR A 487 14.64 4.39 11.38
CA THR A 487 14.85 4.43 12.82
C THR A 487 16.23 3.89 13.15
N MET A 488 17.05 4.69 13.82
CA MET A 488 18.37 4.30 14.30
C MET A 488 18.38 4.26 15.83
N MET A 489 19.10 3.30 16.38
CA MET A 489 19.25 3.09 17.82
C MET A 489 20.70 2.75 18.13
N GLU A 490 21.32 3.52 19.01
CA GLU A 490 22.72 3.37 19.39
C GLU A 490 22.88 3.41 20.90
N ALA A 491 23.81 2.62 21.42
CA ALA A 491 24.15 2.65 22.83
C ALA A 491 25.18 3.77 23.07
N VAL A 492 24.87 4.72 23.94
CA VAL A 492 25.73 5.88 24.25
C VAL A 492 26.07 5.91 25.74
N ASN A 493 26.95 6.82 26.15
CA ASN A 493 27.39 6.97 27.55
C ASN A 493 27.89 5.65 28.16
N ASN A 494 28.84 4.99 27.46
CA ASN A 494 29.37 3.66 27.81
C ASN A 494 28.30 2.55 27.81
N GLY A 495 27.30 2.67 26.94
CA GLY A 495 26.24 1.68 26.75
C GLY A 495 25.11 1.72 27.77
N LYS A 496 25.09 2.75 28.62
CA LYS A 496 24.04 2.93 29.65
C LYS A 496 22.76 3.52 29.04
N ASP A 497 22.91 4.51 28.18
CA ASP A 497 21.80 5.25 27.62
C ASP A 497 21.57 4.86 26.16
N LEU A 498 20.34 5.07 25.70
CA LEU A 498 19.95 4.84 24.32
C LEU A 498 19.86 6.17 23.58
N HIS A 499 20.67 6.36 22.56
CA HIS A 499 20.36 7.32 21.51
C HIS A 499 19.38 6.67 20.54
N ILE A 500 18.32 7.38 20.21
CA ILE A 500 17.34 6.98 19.20
C ILE A 500 17.07 8.16 18.28
N SER A 501 17.00 7.88 16.97
CA SER A 501 16.59 8.87 15.99
C SER A 501 15.66 8.30 14.94
N VAL A 502 14.86 9.18 14.34
CA VAL A 502 14.07 8.92 13.14
C VAL A 502 14.42 9.96 12.08
N THR A 503 14.59 9.51 10.85
CA THR A 503 14.78 10.38 9.68
C THR A 503 13.65 10.13 8.70
N MET A 504 12.87 11.18 8.44
CA MET A 504 11.67 11.14 7.60
C MET A 504 11.83 12.12 6.44
N PRO A 505 12.27 11.66 5.25
CA PRO A 505 12.68 12.56 4.16
C PRO A 505 11.50 13.19 3.41
N SER A 506 10.28 12.67 3.58
CA SER A 506 9.16 12.99 2.71
C SER A 506 7.83 13.28 3.41
N ILE A 507 7.80 14.05 4.51
CA ILE A 507 6.53 14.38 5.21
C ILE A 507 5.73 15.43 4.42
N GLU A 508 4.58 15.04 3.88
CA GLU A 508 3.67 15.92 3.15
C GLU A 508 2.55 16.45 4.05
N VAL A 509 2.77 17.62 4.66
CA VAL A 509 1.77 18.27 5.53
C VAL A 509 1.56 19.74 5.18
N GLY A 510 0.38 20.23 5.53
CA GLY A 510 -0.01 21.65 5.47
C GLY A 510 -0.97 22.00 6.59
N THR A 511 -1.04 23.29 6.93
CA THR A 511 -1.95 23.83 7.94
C THR A 511 -3.02 24.75 7.31
N VAL A 512 -2.99 24.88 5.97
CA VAL A 512 -3.94 25.64 5.15
C VAL A 512 -4.39 24.79 3.96
N GLY A 513 -5.70 24.81 3.70
CA GLY A 513 -6.33 24.17 2.53
C GLY A 513 -6.70 22.71 2.75
N GLY A 514 -7.54 22.18 1.86
CA GLY A 514 -8.07 20.81 2.00
C GLY A 514 -8.84 20.65 3.32
N GLY A 515 -8.68 19.49 3.96
CA GLY A 515 -9.39 19.11 5.18
C GLY A 515 -9.01 19.92 6.43
N THR A 516 -7.95 20.74 6.40
CA THR A 516 -7.50 21.52 7.56
C THR A 516 -8.49 22.60 8.00
N GLN A 517 -9.42 22.95 7.10
CA GLN A 517 -10.44 23.97 7.32
C GLN A 517 -11.67 23.44 8.07
N LEU A 518 -11.89 22.12 8.05
CA LEU A 518 -13.01 21.48 8.73
C LEU A 518 -12.89 21.70 10.24
N ALA A 519 -14.02 21.98 10.91
CA ALA A 519 -14.04 22.47 12.29
C ALA A 519 -13.25 21.57 13.26
N SER A 520 -13.46 20.24 13.20
CA SER A 520 -12.80 19.27 14.07
C SER A 520 -11.28 19.20 13.82
N GLN A 521 -10.87 19.18 12.55
CA GLN A 521 -9.47 19.13 12.14
C GLN A 521 -8.74 20.42 12.49
N SER A 522 -9.38 21.57 12.28
CA SER A 522 -8.87 22.89 12.67
C SER A 522 -8.72 23.00 14.19
N ALA A 523 -9.62 22.41 14.98
CA ALA A 523 -9.48 22.37 16.44
C ALA A 523 -8.23 21.57 16.87
N CYS A 524 -7.94 20.44 16.21
CA CYS A 524 -6.73 19.65 16.46
C CYS A 524 -5.45 20.40 16.07
N LEU A 525 -5.46 21.12 14.94
CA LEU A 525 -4.34 22.00 14.55
C LEU A 525 -4.15 23.16 15.54
N ASN A 526 -5.25 23.68 16.10
CA ASN A 526 -5.21 24.74 17.10
C ASN A 526 -4.62 24.25 18.43
N LEU A 527 -4.94 23.01 18.85
CA LEU A 527 -4.33 22.36 20.02
C LEU A 527 -2.80 22.27 19.89
N LEU A 528 -2.30 22.03 18.68
CA LEU A 528 -0.87 21.99 18.36
C LEU A 528 -0.25 23.38 18.17
N GLY A 529 -1.03 24.45 18.17
CA GLY A 529 -0.56 25.83 17.95
C GLY A 529 -0.16 26.15 16.50
N VAL A 530 -0.57 25.33 15.52
CA VAL A 530 -0.15 25.44 14.11
C VAL A 530 -1.30 25.71 13.14
N LYS A 531 -2.49 26.04 13.62
CA LYS A 531 -3.66 26.30 12.75
C LYS A 531 -3.41 27.48 11.80
N GLY A 532 -3.68 27.25 10.51
CA GLY A 532 -3.69 28.28 9.48
C GLY A 532 -2.30 28.73 9.03
N ALA A 533 -2.28 29.80 8.24
CA ALA A 533 -1.04 30.39 7.74
C ALA A 533 -0.30 31.11 8.87
N SER A 534 1.01 30.95 8.90
CA SER A 534 1.86 31.71 9.80
C SER A 534 1.87 33.19 9.42
N LYS A 535 1.70 34.06 10.41
CA LYS A 535 1.76 35.52 10.24
C LYS A 535 3.20 36.04 10.21
N GLU A 536 4.11 35.33 10.89
CA GLU A 536 5.50 35.77 11.06
C GLU A 536 6.38 35.30 9.90
N SER A 537 6.27 34.02 9.53
CA SER A 537 7.13 33.41 8.53
C SER A 537 6.37 32.34 7.74
N PRO A 538 6.06 32.57 6.45
CA PRO A 538 5.36 31.58 5.62
C PRO A 538 5.99 30.19 5.71
N GLY A 539 5.15 29.20 5.98
CA GLY A 539 5.54 27.80 6.11
C GLY A 539 6.00 27.38 7.51
N SER A 540 6.15 28.31 8.47
CA SER A 540 6.62 27.94 9.82
C SER A 540 5.65 27.00 10.54
N ASN A 541 4.34 27.17 10.36
CA ASN A 541 3.34 26.30 10.98
C ASN A 541 3.38 24.91 10.36
N SER A 542 3.50 24.81 9.03
CA SER A 542 3.60 23.52 8.36
C SER A 542 4.91 22.78 8.68
N ARG A 543 6.02 23.50 8.83
CA ARG A 543 7.30 22.94 9.30
C ARG A 543 7.21 22.45 10.73
N LEU A 544 6.60 23.23 11.62
CA LEU A 544 6.37 22.81 13.00
C LEU A 544 5.46 21.56 13.08
N LEU A 545 4.40 21.49 12.28
CA LEU A 545 3.56 20.30 12.20
C LEU A 545 4.36 19.06 11.78
N ALA A 546 5.24 19.17 10.78
CA ALA A 546 6.11 18.05 10.37
C ALA A 546 7.09 17.64 11.48
N THR A 547 7.63 18.60 12.22
CA THR A 547 8.48 18.34 13.40
C THR A 547 7.70 17.59 14.49
N ILE A 548 6.46 17.99 14.78
CA ILE A 548 5.57 17.30 15.73
C ILE A 548 5.26 15.87 15.26
N VAL A 549 4.98 15.68 13.96
CA VAL A 549 4.77 14.34 13.38
C VAL A 549 6.01 13.47 13.59
N ALA A 550 7.21 13.95 13.25
CA ALA A 550 8.46 13.20 13.43
C ALA A 550 8.75 12.90 14.91
N GLY A 551 8.54 13.85 15.82
CA GLY A 551 8.67 13.61 17.27
C GLY A 551 7.66 12.58 17.81
N SER A 552 6.44 12.57 17.28
CA SER A 552 5.43 11.58 17.62
C SER A 552 5.80 10.19 17.09
N VAL A 553 6.35 10.13 15.87
CA VAL A 553 6.87 8.88 15.29
C VAL A 553 8.02 8.34 16.14
N LEU A 554 8.98 9.18 16.54
CA LEU A 554 10.06 8.79 17.45
C LEU A 554 9.53 8.18 18.77
N ALA A 555 8.51 8.81 19.37
CA ALA A 555 7.84 8.29 20.56
C ALA A 555 7.17 6.93 20.32
N GLY A 556 6.43 6.81 19.22
CA GLY A 556 5.80 5.57 18.79
C GLY A 556 6.81 4.44 18.59
N GLU A 557 7.88 4.71 17.84
CA GLU A 557 8.95 3.77 17.53
C GLU A 557 9.61 3.24 18.81
N LEU A 558 9.99 4.14 19.72
CA LEU A 558 10.61 3.81 21.00
C LEU A 558 9.73 2.84 21.82
N SER A 559 8.43 3.15 21.91
CA SER A 559 7.49 2.37 22.70
C SER A 559 7.20 1.00 22.10
N LEU A 560 6.99 0.93 20.78
CA LEU A 560 6.69 -0.32 20.09
C LEU A 560 7.91 -1.26 20.10
N MET A 561 9.11 -0.73 19.80
CA MET A 561 10.34 -1.52 19.83
C MET A 561 10.60 -2.10 21.23
N ALA A 562 10.33 -1.32 22.28
CA ALA A 562 10.40 -1.82 23.65
C ALA A 562 9.39 -2.93 23.97
N ALA A 563 8.15 -2.82 23.46
CA ALA A 563 7.12 -3.84 23.63
C ALA A 563 7.45 -5.15 22.90
N ILE A 564 8.03 -5.06 21.70
CA ILE A 564 8.50 -6.21 20.91
C ILE A 564 9.67 -6.89 21.61
N ALA A 565 10.67 -6.12 22.08
CA ALA A 565 11.83 -6.66 22.79
C ALA A 565 11.46 -7.47 24.06
N GLN A 566 10.28 -7.23 24.65
CA GLN A 566 9.76 -7.99 25.80
C GLN A 566 8.78 -9.11 25.45
N GLY A 567 8.43 -9.29 24.17
CA GLY A 567 7.35 -10.20 23.78
C GLY A 567 5.96 -9.79 24.32
N GLN A 568 5.74 -8.51 24.62
CA GLN A 568 4.49 -8.00 25.20
C GLN A 568 3.46 -7.53 24.17
N LEU A 569 3.82 -7.50 22.88
CA LEU A 569 2.96 -6.97 21.82
C LEU A 569 1.56 -7.62 21.84
N VAL A 570 1.50 -8.95 21.82
CA VAL A 570 0.24 -9.71 21.80
C VAL A 570 -0.61 -9.45 23.05
N LYS A 571 0.01 -9.45 24.25
CA LYS A 571 -0.71 -9.23 25.52
C LYS A 571 -1.34 -7.83 25.57
N SER A 572 -0.63 -6.82 25.09
CA SER A 572 -1.14 -5.45 25.02
C SER A 572 -2.29 -5.34 24.02
N HIS A 573 -2.13 -5.83 22.79
CA HIS A 573 -3.21 -5.84 21.81
C HIS A 573 -4.46 -6.57 22.33
N MET A 574 -4.31 -7.72 22.98
CA MET A 574 -5.44 -8.46 23.53
C MET A 574 -6.19 -7.70 24.63
N LYS A 575 -5.49 -6.91 25.45
CA LYS A 575 -6.09 -6.12 26.53
C LYS A 575 -6.89 -4.92 26.04
N TYR A 576 -6.44 -4.26 24.96
CA TYR A 576 -7.04 -3.00 24.50
C TYR A 576 -7.85 -3.13 23.19
N ASN A 577 -7.62 -4.15 22.36
CA ASN A 577 -8.35 -4.35 21.11
C ASN A 577 -9.52 -5.34 21.23
N ARG A 578 -9.59 -6.13 22.31
CA ARG A 578 -10.78 -6.95 22.60
C ARG A 578 -11.56 -6.30 23.71
N SER A 579 -12.84 -6.01 23.44
CA SER A 579 -13.75 -5.58 24.49
C SER A 579 -13.80 -6.69 25.54
N SER A 580 -13.52 -6.36 26.80
CA SER A 580 -13.81 -7.26 27.92
C SER A 580 -15.31 -7.58 28.05
N LYS A 581 -16.18 -6.89 27.30
CA LYS A 581 -17.63 -7.14 27.23
C LYS A 581 -17.97 -8.44 26.48
N ASP A 582 -17.16 -8.85 25.50
CA ASP A 582 -17.44 -10.11 24.77
C ASP A 582 -17.05 -11.35 25.56
N ILE A 583 -16.09 -11.23 26.48
CA ILE A 583 -15.65 -12.34 27.34
C ILE A 583 -16.69 -12.63 28.44
N SER A 584 -17.37 -11.60 28.97
CA SER A 584 -18.42 -11.81 29.97
C SER A 584 -19.68 -12.47 29.41
N LYS A 585 -20.01 -12.26 28.12
CA LYS A 585 -21.19 -12.86 27.46
C LYS A 585 -20.97 -14.30 26.99
N ALA A 586 -19.72 -14.72 26.77
CA ALA A 586 -19.41 -16.12 26.45
C ALA A 586 -19.29 -17.01 27.69
N ALA A 587 -19.36 -16.43 28.89
CA ALA A 587 -19.23 -17.12 30.17
C ALA A 587 -20.46 -16.93 31.09
N SER A 588 -21.59 -16.46 30.56
CA SER A 588 -22.88 -16.38 31.28
C SER A 588 -23.95 -17.25 30.63
#